data_AF-A0A1Y1LT67-F1
#
_entry.id   AF-A0A1Y1LT67-F1
#
_cell.length_a   1.000
_cell.length_b   1.000
_cell.length_c   1.000
_cell.angle_alpha   90.00
_cell.angle_beta   90.00
_cell.angle_gamma   90.00
#
_symmetry.space_group_name_H-M   'P 1'
#
loop_
_entity.id
_entity.type
_entity.pdbx_description
1 polymer ?
#
loop_
_entity_poly.entity_id
_entity_poly.type
_entity_poly.pdbx_seq_one_letter_code
_entity_poly.pdbx_strand_id
1 'polypeptide(L)'
;MELAEGLVMAISLAKDLFFDDSYEESANKVLPKVEGFAEDIVPRFSGRQFQQHFRITVTTFEDLIIKISAIHVSEIRVGHPEMAIDKQLLITIWSLSNLESFR
;
A
#
# COMPACT_ATOMS: atom_id res chain seq x y z
N MET A 1 19.62 -16.07 3.35
CA MET A 1 20.41 -14.93 2.83
C MET A 1 19.73 -14.29 1.62
N GLU A 2 19.13 -15.06 0.69
CA GLU A 2 18.38 -14.52 -0.47
C GLU A 2 17.12 -13.68 -0.15
N LEU A 3 16.37 -13.99 0.92
CA LEU A 3 15.11 -13.30 1.23
C LEU A 3 15.28 -11.82 1.61
N ALA A 4 16.41 -11.46 2.23
CA ALA A 4 16.68 -10.08 2.64
C ALA A 4 16.97 -9.17 1.45
N GLU A 5 17.66 -9.70 0.42
CA GLU A 5 17.97 -8.95 -0.80
C GLU A 5 16.71 -8.63 -1.61
N GLY A 6 15.75 -9.57 -1.66
CA GLY A 6 14.46 -9.34 -2.29
C GLY A 6 13.65 -8.22 -1.64
N LEU A 7 13.66 -8.13 -0.31
CA LEU A 7 12.97 -7.07 0.44
C LEU A 7 13.64 -5.70 0.19
N VAL A 8 14.97 -5.64 0.20
CA VAL A 8 15.72 -4.40 -0.06
C VAL A 8 15.48 -3.89 -1.48
N MET A 9 15.46 -4.79 -2.47
CA MET A 9 15.09 -4.43 -3.84
C MET A 9 13.66 -3.89 -3.94
N ALA A 10 12.70 -4.53 -3.26
CA ALA A 10 11.31 -4.06 -3.24
C ALA A 10 11.17 -2.66 -2.61
N ILE A 11 11.95 -2.39 -1.55
CA ILE A 11 11.97 -1.07 -0.89
C ILE A 11 12.61 -0.01 -1.80
N SER A 12 13.72 -0.34 -2.48
CA SER A 12 14.36 0.59 -3.43
C SER A 12 13.43 0.93 -4.58
N LEU A 13 12.80 -0.08 -5.17
CA LEU A 13 11.83 0.11 -6.24
C LEU A 13 10.64 0.96 -5.78
N ALA A 14 10.13 0.74 -4.57
CA ALA A 14 9.04 1.55 -4.01
C ALA A 14 9.45 3.01 -3.81
N LYS A 15 10.71 3.29 -3.43
CA LYS A 15 11.22 4.65 -3.31
C LYS A 15 11.25 5.38 -4.65
N ASP A 16 11.83 4.75 -5.66
CA ASP A 16 11.97 5.34 -6.99
C ASP A 16 10.61 5.52 -7.68
N LEU A 17 9.64 4.65 -7.39
CA LEU A 17 8.34 4.63 -8.04
C LEU A 17 7.30 5.57 -7.39
N PHE A 18 7.35 5.74 -6.06
CA PHE A 18 6.30 6.45 -5.32
C PHE A 18 6.72 7.77 -4.71
N PHE A 19 8.02 7.99 -4.52
CA PHE A 19 8.55 9.15 -3.78
C PHE A 19 9.58 9.94 -4.59
N ASP A 20 9.51 9.85 -5.93
CA ASP A 20 10.26 10.76 -6.80
C ASP A 20 9.64 12.17 -6.69
N ASP A 21 10.28 13.02 -5.88
CA ASP A 21 9.86 14.40 -5.59
C ASP A 21 10.10 15.37 -6.78
N SER A 22 10.19 14.86 -8.02
CA SER A 22 10.49 15.66 -9.22
C SER A 22 9.29 16.43 -9.80
N TYR A 23 8.13 16.40 -9.15
CA TYR A 23 6.93 17.11 -9.61
C TYR A 23 6.93 18.59 -9.19
N GLU A 24 7.11 19.49 -10.17
CA GLU A 24 6.95 20.93 -9.97
C GLU A 24 5.55 21.28 -9.44
N GLU A 25 5.52 22.04 -8.35
CA GLU A 25 4.33 22.42 -7.58
C GLU A 25 3.48 23.44 -8.34
N SER A 26 2.61 22.96 -9.24
CA SER A 26 1.52 23.76 -9.81
C SER A 26 0.42 23.94 -8.76
N ALA A 27 0.07 25.19 -8.48
CA ALA A 27 -0.88 25.62 -7.44
C ALA A 27 -2.17 24.78 -7.41
N ASN A 28 -2.19 23.76 -6.57
CA ASN A 28 -3.19 22.69 -6.59
C ASN A 28 -4.38 23.10 -5.72
N LYS A 29 -5.56 23.15 -6.32
CA LYS A 29 -6.83 23.36 -5.61
C LYS A 29 -6.97 22.21 -4.60
N VAL A 30 -6.94 22.48 -3.29
CA VAL A 30 -7.01 21.44 -2.26
C VAL A 30 -8.31 20.66 -2.42
N LEU A 31 -8.23 19.50 -3.04
CA LEU A 31 -9.36 18.58 -3.13
C LEU A 31 -9.63 18.05 -1.72
N PRO A 32 -10.90 17.97 -1.29
CA PRO A 32 -11.23 17.40 0.00
C PRO A 32 -10.71 15.96 0.06
N LYS A 33 -9.80 15.69 1.00
CA LYS A 33 -9.26 14.36 1.25
C LYS A 33 -10.37 13.51 1.86
N VAL A 34 -10.55 12.29 1.36
CA VAL A 34 -11.45 11.32 1.98
C VAL A 34 -10.79 10.82 3.26
N GLU A 35 -11.30 11.27 4.40
CA GLU A 35 -10.87 10.78 5.71
C GLU A 35 -11.44 9.38 5.97
N GLY A 36 -10.69 8.55 6.68
CA GLY A 36 -11.15 7.23 7.11
C GLY A 36 -11.42 6.23 5.98
N PHE A 37 -10.81 6.39 4.80
CA PHE A 37 -11.11 5.51 3.65
C PHE A 37 -10.89 4.02 3.98
N ALA A 38 -9.76 3.68 4.62
CA ALA A 38 -9.45 2.29 4.94
C ALA A 38 -10.32 1.74 6.09
N GLU A 39 -10.74 2.60 7.01
CA GLU A 39 -11.42 2.25 8.24
C GLU A 39 -12.95 2.21 8.09
N ASP A 40 -13.50 3.14 7.30
CA ASP A 40 -14.94 3.36 7.19
C ASP A 40 -15.50 2.89 5.85
N ILE A 41 -14.73 3.00 4.76
CA ILE A 41 -15.21 2.77 3.40
C ILE A 41 -14.87 1.36 2.92
N VAL A 42 -13.59 0.95 3.00
CA VAL A 42 -13.14 -0.37 2.53
C VAL A 42 -13.91 -1.53 3.17
N PRO A 43 -14.21 -1.54 4.49
CA PRO A 43 -14.96 -2.65 5.10
C PRO A 43 -16.41 -2.77 4.61
N ARG A 44 -16.95 -1.71 4.00
CA ARG A 44 -18.31 -1.70 3.44
C ARG A 44 -18.35 -2.14 1.98
N PHE A 45 -17.21 -2.41 1.36
CA PHE A 45 -17.17 -2.90 -0.02
C PHE A 45 -17.74 -4.31 -0.10
N SER A 46 -18.61 -4.52 -1.09
CA SER A 46 -18.87 -5.87 -1.59
C SER A 46 -17.59 -6.45 -2.19
N GLY A 47 -17.48 -7.79 -2.24
CA GLY A 47 -16.30 -8.44 -2.83
C GLY A 47 -16.01 -8.00 -4.28
N ARG A 48 -17.06 -7.66 -5.05
CA ARG A 48 -16.92 -7.10 -6.40
C ARG A 48 -16.30 -5.69 -6.39
N GLN A 49 -16.78 -4.81 -5.50
CA GLN A 49 -16.24 -3.45 -5.37
C GLN A 49 -14.78 -3.49 -4.91
N PHE A 50 -14.47 -4.36 -3.96
CA PHE A 50 -13.10 -4.58 -3.51
C PHE A 50 -12.19 -5.00 -4.68
N GLN A 51 -12.61 -6.00 -5.45
CA GLN A 51 -11.85 -6.46 -6.61
C GLN A 51 -11.69 -5.40 -7.70
N GLN A 52 -12.68 -4.55 -7.92
CA GLN A 52 -12.57 -3.45 -8.88
C GLN A 52 -11.54 -2.40 -8.44
N HIS A 53 -11.48 -2.10 -7.14
CA HIS A 53 -10.55 -1.10 -6.60
C HIS A 53 -9.11 -1.62 -6.44
N PHE A 54 -8.96 -2.85 -5.97
CA PHE A 54 -7.67 -3.43 -5.58
C PHE A 54 -7.16 -4.50 -6.54
N ARG A 55 -7.92 -4.82 -7.61
CA ARG A 55 -7.61 -5.85 -8.62
C ARG A 55 -7.32 -7.25 -8.08
N ILE A 56 -7.66 -7.51 -6.80
CA ILE A 56 -7.58 -8.80 -6.12
C ILE A 56 -8.84 -9.07 -5.32
N THR A 57 -9.08 -10.33 -4.94
CA THR A 57 -10.22 -10.68 -4.08
C THR A 57 -9.91 -10.38 -2.60
N VAL A 58 -10.96 -10.22 -1.80
CA VAL A 58 -10.84 -10.05 -0.33
C VAL A 58 -10.12 -11.25 0.30
N THR A 59 -10.41 -12.47 -0.15
CA THR A 59 -9.72 -13.68 0.31
C THR A 59 -8.22 -13.64 0.06
N THR A 60 -7.78 -13.20 -1.13
CA THR A 60 -6.35 -13.06 -1.43
C THR A 60 -5.71 -11.97 -0.57
N PHE A 61 -6.44 -10.89 -0.29
CA PHE A 61 -5.97 -9.84 0.62
C PHE A 61 -5.75 -10.40 2.04
N GLU A 62 -6.72 -11.13 2.59
CA GLU A 62 -6.63 -11.77 3.91
C GLU A 62 -5.45 -12.76 3.98
N ASP A 63 -5.27 -13.59 2.95
CA ASP A 63 -4.14 -14.52 2.86
C ASP A 63 -2.78 -13.80 2.84
N LEU A 64 -2.68 -12.67 2.14
CA LEU A 64 -1.47 -11.86 2.10
C LEU A 64 -1.17 -11.23 3.46
N ILE A 65 -2.18 -10.74 4.18
CA ILE A 65 -2.02 -10.20 5.54
C ILE A 65 -1.42 -11.26 6.46
N ILE A 66 -1.93 -12.49 6.43
CA ILE A 66 -1.42 -13.58 7.27
C ILE A 66 0.05 -13.86 6.95
N LYS A 67 0.40 -13.95 5.66
CA LYS A 67 1.78 -14.22 5.21
C LYS A 67 2.74 -13.11 5.59
N ILE A 68 2.34 -11.84 5.41
CA ILE A 68 3.17 -10.68 5.72
C ILE A 68 3.35 -10.54 7.23
N SER A 69 2.27 -10.72 8.00
CA SER A 69 2.33 -10.65 9.47
C SER A 69 3.27 -11.71 10.04
N ALA A 70 3.36 -12.89 9.43
CA ALA A 70 4.30 -13.94 9.84
C ALA A 70 5.78 -13.59 9.60
N ILE A 71 6.06 -12.70 8.64
CA ILE A 71 7.42 -12.25 8.27
C ILE A 71 7.78 -10.95 9.02
N HIS A 72 6.79 -10.26 9.60
CA HIS A 72 6.98 -9.00 10.28
C HIS A 72 7.71 -9.22 11.61
N VAL A 73 9.04 -9.19 11.56
CA VAL A 73 9.90 -9.21 12.73
C VAL A 73 9.77 -7.86 13.42
N SER A 74 9.29 -7.87 14.67
CA SER A 74 9.20 -6.70 15.52
C SER A 74 10.60 -6.19 15.89
N GLU A 75 11.19 -5.41 15.00
CA GLU A 75 12.33 -4.58 15.36
C GLU A 75 11.88 -3.51 16.36
N ILE A 76 12.72 -3.24 17.37
CA ILE A 76 12.50 -2.13 18.29
C ILE A 76 12.65 -0.83 17.48
N ARG A 77 11.52 -0.24 17.08
CA ARG A 77 11.49 0.98 16.28
C ARG A 77 11.26 2.19 17.17
N VAL A 78 12.25 3.08 17.20
CA VAL A 78 12.16 4.43 17.77
C VAL A 78 11.74 5.39 16.66
N GLY A 79 10.63 6.13 16.85
CA GLY A 79 10.14 7.09 15.85
C GLY A 79 8.61 7.19 15.78
N HIS A 80 8.11 7.61 14.62
CA HIS A 80 6.67 7.75 14.35
C HIS A 80 5.95 6.41 14.52
N PRO A 81 4.74 6.37 15.14
CA PRO A 81 3.99 5.13 15.29
C PRO A 81 3.79 4.46 13.94
N GLU A 82 4.07 3.17 13.92
CA GLU A 82 3.96 2.34 12.72
C GLU A 82 2.50 2.25 12.28
N MET A 83 2.28 2.45 10.98
CA MET A 83 0.97 2.26 10.37
C MET A 83 0.58 0.78 10.43
N ALA A 84 -0.69 0.48 10.69
CA ALA A 84 -1.17 -0.90 10.71
C ALA A 84 -0.93 -1.61 9.36
N ILE A 85 -0.54 -2.89 9.42
CA ILE A 85 -0.08 -3.70 8.26
C ILE A 85 -1.16 -3.79 7.17
N ASP A 86 -2.43 -3.86 7.58
CA ASP A 86 -3.59 -3.84 6.69
C ASP A 86 -3.64 -2.59 5.81
N LYS A 87 -3.43 -1.41 6.40
CA LYS A 87 -3.39 -0.14 5.67
C LYS A 87 -2.17 -0.06 4.76
N GLN A 88 -1.00 -0.48 5.23
CA GLN A 88 0.20 -0.54 4.40
C GLN A 88 -0.03 -1.42 3.16
N LEU A 89 -0.66 -2.58 3.34
CA LEU A 89 -0.96 -3.50 2.26
C LEU A 89 -2.02 -2.95 1.29
N LEU A 90 -3.10 -2.33 1.80
CA LEU A 90 -4.13 -1.70 0.97
C LEU A 90 -3.54 -0.60 0.08
N ILE A 91 -2.70 0.28 0.64
CA ILE A 91 -1.99 1.33 -0.11
C ILE A 91 -1.12 0.69 -1.18
N THR A 92 -0.31 -0.30 -0.80
CA THR A 92 0.60 -1.00 -1.73
C THR A 92 -0.16 -1.62 -2.89
N ILE A 93 -1.23 -2.37 -2.63
CA ILE A 93 -2.03 -3.02 -3.68
C ILE A 93 -2.71 -1.98 -4.58
N TRP A 94 -3.30 -0.94 -3.99
CA TRP A 94 -3.94 0.12 -4.77
C TRP A 94 -2.92 0.78 -5.70
N SER A 95 -1.74 1.13 -5.18
CA SER A 95 -0.68 1.73 -5.98
C SER A 95 -0.24 0.80 -7.10
N LEU A 96 0.11 -0.46 -6.81
CA LEU A 96 0.53 -1.44 -7.82
C LEU A 96 -0.55 -1.71 -8.88
N SER A 97 -1.82 -1.68 -8.48
CA SER A 97 -2.97 -1.86 -9.36
C SER A 97 -3.21 -0.69 -10.30
N ASN A 98 -2.74 0.51 -9.94
CA ASN A 98 -2.96 1.75 -10.70
C ASN A 98 -1.68 2.26 -11.37
N LEU A 99 -0.57 1.51 -11.29
CA LEU A 99 0.58 1.73 -12.16
C LEU A 99 0.17 1.44 -13.59
N GLU A 100 -0.15 2.49 -14.34
CA GLU A 100 -0.16 2.44 -15.79
C GLU A 100 1.27 2.08 -16.22
N SER A 101 1.44 0.91 -16.82
CA SER A 101 2.67 0.62 -17.56
C SER A 101 2.84 1.72 -18.61
N PHE A 102 3.93 2.48 -18.54
CA PHE A 102 4.28 3.46 -19.57
C PHE A 102 4.10 2.82 -20.95
N ARG A 103 3.24 3.43 -21.77
CA ARG A 103 2.85 2.94 -23.09
C ARG A 103 3.66 3.61 -24.19
#